data_AF-A4S7N3-F1
#
_entry.id   AF-A4S7N3-F1
#
_cell.length_a   1.000
_cell.length_b   1.000
_cell.length_c   1.000
_cell.angle_alpha   90.00
_cell.angle_beta   90.00
_cell.angle_gamma   90.00
#
_symmetry.space_group_name_H-M   'P 1'
#
loop_
_entity.id
_entity.type
_entity.pdbx_description
1 polymer ?
#
loop_
_entity_poly.entity_id
_entity_poly.type
_entity_poly.pdbx_seq_one_letter_code
_entity_poly.pdbx_strand_id
1 'polypeptide(L)'
;MDSYPTRHDVRDVYNAREWVEASLEESCARAEELIDKMMRGVREGEELAAKYADVFPKTLGEEVDPEAVLTWTSEFIMEPGDEQEHPLNWKVSMEVNLSELQRVTGLSDEAIEYIKLLVDKRYNAKQDVLRIVCRRNANREHNRQWCLKVLYDLIQEGNREYPSDSYQFTGNLGGDNAGEA
;
A
#
# COMPACT_ATOMS: atom_id res chain seq x y z
N MET A 1 -12.46 -68.13 49.72
CA MET A 1 -11.27 -68.58 48.97
C MET A 1 -11.21 -67.71 47.74
N ASP A 2 -10.31 -66.74 47.75
CA ASP A 2 -10.18 -65.74 46.69
C ASP A 2 -9.62 -66.39 45.42
N SER A 3 -10.41 -66.37 44.35
CA SER A 3 -9.99 -66.83 43.03
C SER A 3 -9.15 -65.73 42.39
N TYR A 4 -7.84 -65.91 42.33
CA TYR A 4 -6.96 -65.03 41.55
C TYR A 4 -7.37 -65.03 40.07
N PRO A 5 -7.31 -63.88 39.37
CA PRO A 5 -7.60 -63.83 37.94
C PRO A 5 -6.57 -64.67 37.19
N THR A 6 -7.04 -65.64 36.40
CA THR A 6 -6.21 -66.43 35.50
C THR A 6 -5.55 -65.53 34.45
N ARG A 7 -4.31 -65.88 34.12
CA ARG A 7 -3.34 -65.25 33.21
C ARG A 7 -3.83 -65.16 31.75
N HIS A 8 -4.96 -64.51 31.51
CA HIS A 8 -5.53 -64.23 30.19
C HIS A 8 -5.84 -62.73 29.99
N ASP A 9 -5.45 -61.89 30.96
CA ASP A 9 -5.47 -60.42 30.84
C ASP A 9 -4.08 -59.83 30.54
N VAL A 10 -3.13 -60.67 30.12
CA VAL A 10 -1.91 -60.17 29.51
C VAL A 10 -2.25 -59.96 28.05
N ARG A 11 -2.54 -58.69 27.68
CA ARG A 11 -2.60 -58.26 26.28
C ARG A 11 -1.53 -59.01 25.48
N ASP A 12 -1.96 -59.75 24.48
CA ASP A 12 -1.15 -60.72 23.78
C ASP A 12 0.14 -60.06 23.24
N VAL A 13 1.26 -60.28 23.94
CA VAL A 13 2.52 -59.58 23.70
C VAL A 13 3.10 -59.94 22.33
N TYR A 14 2.67 -61.07 21.77
CA TYR A 14 3.02 -61.54 20.42
C TYR A 14 2.34 -60.74 19.30
N ASN A 15 1.18 -60.12 19.55
CA ASN A 15 0.49 -59.23 18.59
C ASN A 15 0.85 -57.75 18.77
N ALA A 16 1.64 -57.40 19.79
CA ALA A 16 2.02 -56.01 20.04
C ALA A 16 2.83 -55.41 18.88
N ARG A 17 3.65 -56.22 18.20
CA ARG A 17 4.43 -55.78 17.04
C ARG A 17 3.54 -55.47 15.85
N GLU A 18 2.62 -56.37 15.50
CA GLU A 18 1.68 -56.15 14.39
C GLU A 18 0.76 -54.95 14.66
N TRP A 19 0.34 -54.75 15.91
CA TRP A 19 -0.46 -53.59 16.29
C TRP A 19 0.33 -52.28 16.25
N VAL A 20 1.59 -52.29 16.67
CA VAL A 20 2.48 -51.12 16.58
C VAL A 20 2.80 -50.81 15.11
N GLU A 21 3.06 -51.82 14.29
CA GLU A 21 3.30 -51.67 12.86
C GLU A 21 2.05 -51.13 12.15
N ALA A 22 0.86 -51.68 12.41
CA ALA A 22 -0.41 -51.16 11.88
C ALA A 22 -0.70 -49.72 12.35
N SER A 23 -0.48 -49.42 13.65
CA SER A 23 -0.66 -48.07 14.18
C SER A 23 0.37 -47.07 13.64
N LEU A 24 1.58 -47.54 13.31
CA LEU A 24 2.63 -46.74 12.67
C LEU A 24 2.26 -46.45 11.22
N GLU A 25 1.79 -47.45 10.48
CA GLU A 25 1.29 -47.30 9.11
C GLU A 25 0.12 -46.32 9.04
N GLU A 26 -0.86 -46.44 9.94
CA GLU A 26 -1.96 -45.48 10.06
C GLU A 26 -1.50 -44.05 10.41
N SER A 27 -0.41 -43.92 11.17
CA SER A 27 0.14 -42.62 11.54
C SER A 27 0.98 -42.01 10.41
N CYS A 28 1.72 -42.83 9.68
CA CYS A 28 2.44 -42.44 8.46
C CYS A 28 1.46 -42.01 7.36
N ALA A 29 0.38 -42.77 7.13
CA ALA A 29 -0.65 -42.40 6.15
C ALA A 29 -1.32 -41.06 6.49
N ARG A 30 -1.65 -40.83 7.77
CA ARG A 30 -2.18 -39.53 8.23
C ARG A 30 -1.19 -38.38 8.04
N ALA A 31 0.10 -38.63 8.24
CA ALA A 31 1.14 -37.64 8.00
C ALA A 31 1.28 -37.31 6.51
N GLU A 32 1.20 -38.31 5.63
CA GLU A 32 1.24 -38.12 4.18
C GLU A 32 0.03 -37.31 3.67
N GLU A 33 -1.18 -37.58 4.16
CA GLU A 33 -2.37 -36.78 3.82
C GLU A 33 -2.25 -35.32 4.27
N LEU A 34 -1.67 -35.09 5.44
CA LEU A 34 -1.44 -33.75 5.96
C LEU A 34 -0.41 -32.99 5.12
N ILE A 35 0.70 -33.67 4.75
CA ILE A 35 1.73 -33.11 3.88
C ILE A 35 1.15 -32.78 2.51
N ASP A 36 0.37 -33.67 1.92
CA ASP A 36 -0.27 -33.44 0.61
C ASP A 36 -1.27 -32.26 0.67
N LYS A 37 -2.04 -32.15 1.75
CA LYS A 37 -2.91 -30.99 1.99
C LYS A 37 -2.12 -29.69 2.15
N MET A 38 -0.99 -29.72 2.87
CA MET A 38 -0.10 -28.56 2.98
C MET A 38 0.51 -28.18 1.63
N MET A 39 0.99 -29.15 0.86
CA MET A 39 1.59 -28.91 -0.46
C MET A 39 0.57 -28.35 -1.47
N ARG A 40 -0.70 -28.75 -1.39
CA ARG A 40 -1.79 -28.10 -2.13
C ARG A 40 -1.98 -26.65 -1.70
N GLY A 41 -2.04 -26.38 -0.40
CA GLY A 41 -2.18 -25.01 0.12
C GLY A 41 -1.02 -24.09 -0.25
N VAL A 42 0.21 -24.62 -0.26
CA VAL A 42 1.40 -23.88 -0.71
C VAL A 42 1.30 -23.55 -2.20
N ARG A 43 0.89 -24.51 -3.03
CA ARG A 43 0.73 -24.30 -4.48
C ARG A 43 -0.36 -23.30 -4.80
N GLU A 44 -1.50 -23.39 -4.15
CA GLU A 44 -2.59 -22.41 -4.28
C GLU A 44 -2.13 -21.01 -3.82
N GLY A 45 -1.33 -20.94 -2.75
CA GLY A 45 -0.72 -19.70 -2.28
C GLY A 45 0.29 -19.11 -3.28
N GLU A 46 1.13 -19.95 -3.90
CA GLU A 46 2.09 -19.53 -4.93
C GLU A 46 1.39 -19.08 -6.22
N GLU A 47 0.34 -19.78 -6.65
CA GLU A 47 -0.48 -19.41 -7.81
C GLU A 47 -1.20 -18.09 -7.57
N LEU A 48 -1.75 -17.88 -6.36
CA LEU A 48 -2.37 -16.62 -5.97
C LEU A 48 -1.35 -15.49 -5.91
N ALA A 49 -0.18 -15.74 -5.34
CA ALA A 49 0.91 -14.78 -5.30
C ALA A 49 1.40 -14.44 -6.71
N ALA A 50 1.48 -15.40 -7.63
CA ALA A 50 1.84 -15.17 -9.02
C ALA A 50 0.78 -14.36 -9.77
N LYS A 51 -0.51 -14.63 -9.50
CA LYS A 51 -1.63 -13.92 -10.12
C LYS A 51 -1.70 -12.45 -9.72
N TYR A 52 -1.28 -12.12 -8.50
CA TYR A 52 -1.32 -10.76 -7.96
C TYR A 52 0.07 -10.16 -7.72
N ALA A 53 1.12 -10.73 -8.32
CA ALA A 53 2.50 -10.26 -8.18
C ALA A 53 2.73 -8.86 -8.79
N ASP A 54 1.87 -8.45 -9.72
CA ASP A 54 1.83 -7.14 -10.34
C ASP A 54 1.08 -6.10 -9.50
N VAL A 55 0.07 -6.54 -8.74
CA VAL A 55 -0.77 -5.67 -7.89
C VAL A 55 -0.13 -5.40 -6.52
N PHE A 56 0.52 -6.41 -5.95
CA PHE A 56 1.19 -6.29 -4.65
C PHE A 56 2.72 -6.32 -4.83
N PRO A 57 3.44 -5.25 -4.47
CA PRO A 57 4.90 -5.32 -4.42
C PRO A 57 5.32 -6.45 -3.48
N LYS A 58 6.32 -7.23 -3.89
CA LYS A 58 6.79 -8.47 -3.23
C LYS A 58 7.28 -8.28 -1.79
N THR A 59 7.37 -7.04 -1.32
CA THR A 59 7.99 -6.64 -0.08
C THR A 59 7.02 -5.71 0.65
N LEU A 60 6.24 -6.29 1.57
CA LEU A 60 5.63 -5.56 2.68
C LEU A 60 6.78 -4.98 3.55
N GLY A 61 7.37 -3.87 3.12
CA GLY A 61 8.45 -3.21 3.88
C GLY A 61 9.55 -2.55 3.08
N GLU A 62 9.51 -2.55 1.74
CA GLU A 62 10.50 -1.76 0.98
C GLU A 62 10.14 -0.27 0.96
N GLU A 63 11.21 0.50 1.12
CA GLU A 63 11.27 1.92 1.41
C GLU A 63 10.37 2.72 0.45
N VAL A 64 9.73 3.76 1.00
CA VAL A 64 9.09 4.81 0.20
C VAL A 64 10.09 5.17 -0.89
N ASP A 65 9.70 4.98 -2.15
CA ASP A 65 10.55 5.25 -3.30
C ASP A 65 11.28 6.59 -3.06
N PRO A 66 12.62 6.62 -2.98
CA PRO A 66 13.35 7.86 -2.70
C PRO A 66 13.12 8.92 -3.77
N GLU A 67 12.50 8.58 -4.91
CA GLU A 67 12.09 9.49 -5.96
C GLU A 67 10.62 9.96 -5.84
N ALA A 68 9.86 9.48 -4.86
CA ALA A 68 8.48 9.90 -4.64
C ALA A 68 8.39 11.35 -4.12
N VAL A 69 8.12 12.28 -5.02
CA VAL A 69 7.92 13.72 -4.70
C VAL A 69 6.60 13.97 -3.96
N LEU A 70 5.59 13.14 -4.24
CA LEU A 70 4.20 13.34 -3.79
C LEU A 70 3.68 12.12 -3.04
N THR A 71 3.18 12.35 -1.83
CA THR A 71 2.49 11.34 -1.04
C THR A 71 1.00 11.64 -1.01
N TRP A 72 0.18 10.68 -1.45
CA TRP A 72 -1.27 10.78 -1.42
C TRP A 72 -1.84 10.02 -0.23
N THR A 73 -2.71 10.67 0.53
CA THR A 73 -3.48 10.05 1.59
C THR A 73 -4.97 10.21 1.31
N SER A 74 -5.66 9.08 1.19
CA SER A 74 -7.11 9.00 1.05
C SER A 74 -7.65 8.05 2.11
N GLU A 75 -8.67 8.47 2.83
CA GLU A 75 -9.35 7.66 3.83
C GLU A 75 -10.57 7.01 3.16
N PHE A 76 -10.75 5.71 3.35
CA PHE A 76 -11.94 4.98 2.88
C PHE A 76 -12.59 4.28 4.06
N ILE A 77 -13.77 4.76 4.43
CA ILE A 77 -14.60 4.20 5.49
C ILE A 77 -15.66 3.33 4.82
N MET A 78 -15.68 2.07 5.25
CA MET A 78 -16.68 1.09 4.86
C MET A 78 -17.71 0.99 5.98
N GLU A 79 -18.91 1.48 5.74
CA GLU A 79 -20.03 1.30 6.66
C GLU A 79 -20.82 0.03 6.30
N PRO A 80 -21.27 -0.75 7.30
CA PRO A 80 -22.17 -1.87 7.04
C PRO A 80 -23.56 -1.33 6.68
N GLY A 81 -23.91 -1.34 5.39
CA GLY A 81 -25.18 -0.82 4.87
C GLY A 81 -25.25 -0.90 3.35
N ASP A 82 -26.41 -0.55 2.80
CA ASP A 82 -26.70 -0.59 1.34
C ASP A 82 -26.20 0.69 0.63
N GLU A 83 -26.16 1.83 1.34
CA GLU A 83 -25.59 3.08 0.85
C GLU A 83 -24.16 3.25 1.38
N GLN A 84 -23.17 3.19 0.48
CA GLN A 84 -21.74 3.32 0.81
C GLN A 84 -21.19 4.72 0.56
N GLU A 85 -21.92 5.76 0.95
CA GLU A 85 -21.51 7.16 0.77
C GLU A 85 -21.20 7.82 2.11
N HIS A 86 -19.92 7.79 2.51
CA HIS A 86 -19.45 8.45 3.72
C HIS A 86 -18.70 9.77 3.38
N PRO A 87 -19.02 10.91 4.01
CA PRO A 87 -18.38 12.21 3.72
C PRO A 87 -16.85 12.26 3.91
N LEU A 88 -16.30 11.41 4.78
CA LEU A 88 -14.84 11.29 4.94
C LEU A 88 -14.17 10.66 3.71
N ASN A 89 -14.90 9.90 2.88
CA ASN A 89 -14.37 9.28 1.67
C ASN A 89 -14.06 10.32 0.57
N TRP A 90 -14.60 11.53 0.70
CA TRP A 90 -14.35 12.63 -0.22
C TRP A 90 -13.02 13.34 0.05
N LYS A 91 -12.46 13.19 1.26
CA LYS A 91 -11.25 13.89 1.69
C LYS A 91 -10.03 13.32 0.97
N VAL A 92 -9.29 14.22 0.32
CA VAL A 92 -7.98 13.94 -0.25
C VAL A 92 -6.95 14.84 0.42
N SER A 93 -5.85 14.25 0.87
CA SER A 93 -4.67 14.96 1.36
C SER A 93 -3.48 14.63 0.47
N MET A 94 -2.76 15.65 0.05
CA MET A 94 -1.52 15.54 -0.71
C MET A 94 -0.40 16.19 0.11
N GLU A 95 0.67 15.45 0.30
CA GLU A 95 1.88 15.91 0.96
C GLU A 95 3.01 15.98 -0.06
N VAL A 96 3.72 17.11 -0.07
CA VAL A 96 4.78 17.41 -1.04
C VAL A 96 6.02 17.82 -0.26
N ASN A 97 7.15 17.17 -0.51
CA ASN A 97 8.43 17.60 0.03
C ASN A 97 8.99 18.73 -0.85
N LEU A 98 9.30 19.89 -0.26
CA LEU A 98 9.76 21.05 -1.05
C LEU A 98 11.19 20.89 -1.56
N SER A 99 12.07 20.23 -0.82
CA SER A 99 13.43 19.89 -1.27
C SER A 99 13.38 18.97 -2.51
N GLU A 100 12.51 17.97 -2.49
CA GLU A 100 12.32 17.08 -3.65
C GLU A 100 11.66 17.80 -4.82
N LEU A 101 10.69 18.68 -4.54
CA LEU A 101 10.06 19.50 -5.57
C LEU A 101 11.09 20.40 -6.26
N GLN A 102 11.99 21.01 -5.50
CA GLN A 102 13.08 21.84 -6.02
C GLN A 102 14.02 21.01 -6.90
N ARG A 103 14.41 19.81 -6.46
CA ARG A 103 15.26 18.88 -7.23
C ARG A 103 14.65 18.53 -8.60
N VAL A 104 13.35 18.28 -8.65
CA VAL A 104 12.66 17.84 -9.89
C VAL A 104 12.29 19.01 -10.81
N THR A 105 11.86 20.14 -10.26
CA THR A 105 11.39 21.28 -11.06
C THR A 105 12.49 22.29 -11.40
N GLY A 106 13.61 22.28 -10.67
CA GLY A 106 14.71 23.22 -10.86
C GLY A 106 14.37 24.65 -10.42
N LEU A 107 13.45 24.81 -9.47
CA LEU A 107 13.13 26.10 -8.84
C LEU A 107 14.35 26.67 -8.10
N SER A 108 14.48 28.01 -8.09
CA SER A 108 15.52 28.68 -7.29
C SER A 108 15.20 28.62 -5.80
N ASP A 109 16.23 28.81 -4.96
CA ASP A 109 16.09 28.85 -3.50
C ASP A 109 15.11 29.97 -3.07
N GLU A 110 15.20 31.13 -3.71
CA GLU A 110 14.32 32.27 -3.48
C GLU A 110 12.85 31.96 -3.84
N ALA A 111 12.62 31.22 -4.92
CA ALA A 111 11.27 30.79 -5.32
C ALA A 111 10.64 29.87 -4.27
N ILE A 112 11.43 28.97 -3.68
CA ILE A 112 10.96 28.07 -2.61
C ILE A 112 10.67 28.84 -1.33
N GLU A 113 11.51 29.82 -0.95
CA GLU A 113 11.23 30.69 0.19
C GLU A 113 9.94 31.49 -0.01
N TYR A 114 9.70 31.98 -1.22
CA TYR A 114 8.45 32.67 -1.55
C TYR A 114 7.23 31.74 -1.48
N ILE A 115 7.33 30.50 -1.96
CA ILE A 115 6.27 29.50 -1.82
C ILE A 115 6.01 29.19 -0.34
N LYS A 116 7.06 29.07 0.49
CA LYS A 116 6.94 28.87 1.94
C LYS A 116 6.16 30.04 2.59
N LEU A 117 6.44 31.27 2.19
CA LEU A 117 5.73 32.47 2.65
C LEU A 117 4.24 32.46 2.24
N LEU A 118 3.94 32.07 0.99
CA LEU A 118 2.59 32.08 0.44
C LEU A 118 1.68 31.01 1.09
N VAL A 119 2.25 29.85 1.39
CA VAL A 119 1.53 28.74 2.01
C VAL A 119 1.33 28.95 3.51
N ASP A 120 2.31 29.58 4.17
CA ASP A 120 2.34 29.87 5.61
C ASP A 120 1.91 28.64 6.45
N LYS A 121 0.66 28.62 6.93
CA LYS A 121 0.13 27.60 7.84
C LYS A 121 0.08 26.17 7.31
N ARG A 122 0.16 25.96 5.99
CA ARG A 122 0.08 24.59 5.41
C ARG A 122 1.46 23.95 5.22
N TYR A 123 2.53 24.68 5.48
CA TYR A 123 3.90 24.17 5.41
C TYR A 123 4.41 23.80 6.80
N ASN A 124 5.01 22.63 6.94
CA ASN A 124 5.64 22.18 8.17
C ASN A 124 7.16 22.28 8.07
N ALA A 125 7.74 23.32 8.69
CA ALA A 125 9.18 23.58 8.66
C ALA A 125 10.05 22.47 9.27
N LYS A 126 9.50 21.62 10.15
CA LYS A 126 10.28 20.52 10.76
C LYS A 126 10.47 19.34 9.82
N GLN A 127 9.53 19.14 8.90
CA GLN A 127 9.50 17.99 7.98
C GLN A 127 9.80 18.42 6.53
N ASP A 128 9.85 19.73 6.25
CA ASP A 128 9.93 20.30 4.90
C ASP A 128 8.78 19.83 3.98
N VAL A 129 7.61 19.57 4.58
CA VAL A 129 6.42 19.07 3.89
C VAL A 129 5.35 20.15 3.77
N LEU A 130 4.89 20.38 2.54
CA LEU A 130 3.69 21.12 2.19
C LEU A 130 2.48 20.18 2.15
N ARG A 131 1.43 20.49 2.92
CA ARG A 131 0.21 19.67 2.95
C ARG A 131 -0.98 20.42 2.33
N ILE A 132 -1.53 19.88 1.25
CA ILE A 132 -2.72 20.40 0.56
C ILE A 132 -3.88 19.42 0.78
N VAL A 133 -4.98 19.92 1.35
CA VAL A 133 -6.17 19.10 1.66
C VAL A 133 -7.39 19.67 0.95
N CYS A 134 -8.17 18.79 0.32
CA CYS A 134 -9.43 19.14 -0.33
C CYS A 134 -10.57 18.23 0.10
N ARG A 135 -11.74 18.83 0.33
CA ARG A 135 -13.02 18.16 0.68
C ARG A 135 -14.22 18.82 -0.01
N ARG A 136 -13.99 19.52 -1.13
CA ARG A 136 -14.98 20.45 -1.71
C ARG A 136 -16.08 19.72 -2.49
N ASN A 137 -15.72 18.66 -3.21
CA ASN A 137 -16.64 17.88 -4.02
C ASN A 137 -16.88 16.50 -3.41
N ALA A 138 -18.05 15.91 -3.66
CA ALA A 138 -18.34 14.51 -3.30
C ALA A 138 -17.49 13.53 -4.12
N ASN A 139 -17.13 13.90 -5.36
CA ASN A 139 -16.23 13.10 -6.17
C ASN A 139 -14.78 13.30 -5.73
N ARG A 140 -14.16 12.24 -5.21
CA ARG A 140 -12.76 12.18 -4.79
C ARG A 140 -11.78 12.58 -5.90
N GLU A 141 -12.04 12.17 -7.13
CA GLU A 141 -11.12 12.44 -8.25
C GLU A 141 -11.10 13.92 -8.62
N HIS A 142 -12.23 14.61 -8.47
CA HIS A 142 -12.26 16.07 -8.65
C HIS A 142 -11.46 16.78 -7.54
N ASN A 143 -11.50 16.27 -6.31
CA ASN A 143 -10.68 16.80 -5.22
C ASN A 143 -9.18 16.55 -5.46
N ARG A 144 -8.82 15.39 -6.01
CA ARG A 144 -7.45 15.04 -6.41
C ARG A 144 -6.92 15.98 -7.50
N GLN A 145 -7.70 16.19 -8.55
CA GLN A 145 -7.36 17.13 -9.63
C GLN A 145 -7.19 18.57 -9.10
N TRP A 146 -8.06 18.99 -8.19
CA TRP A 146 -7.95 20.31 -7.57
C TRP A 146 -6.66 20.46 -6.76
N CYS A 147 -6.26 19.46 -5.97
CA CYS A 147 -4.99 19.48 -5.24
C CYS A 147 -3.79 19.65 -6.17
N LEU A 148 -3.77 18.92 -7.29
CA LEU A 148 -2.72 19.05 -8.31
C LEU A 148 -2.71 20.43 -8.96
N LYS A 149 -3.89 20.95 -9.32
CA LYS A 149 -4.01 22.30 -9.89
C LYS A 149 -3.40 23.35 -8.96
N VAL A 150 -3.75 23.32 -7.67
CA VAL A 150 -3.19 24.27 -6.70
C VAL A 150 -1.67 24.14 -6.59
N LEU A 151 -1.13 22.92 -6.62
CA LEU A 151 0.31 22.72 -6.61
C LEU A 151 0.98 23.34 -7.85
N TYR A 152 0.41 23.13 -9.04
CA TYR A 152 0.95 23.72 -10.27
C TYR A 152 0.85 25.24 -10.29
N ASP A 153 -0.26 25.79 -9.81
CA ASP A 153 -0.43 27.24 -9.67
C ASP A 153 0.65 27.81 -8.73
N LEU A 154 0.97 27.15 -7.62
CA LEU A 154 2.04 27.56 -6.70
C LEU A 154 3.43 27.52 -7.36
N ILE A 155 3.73 26.47 -8.14
CA ILE A 155 5.01 26.32 -8.85
C ILE A 155 5.17 27.41 -9.92
N GLN A 156 4.11 27.69 -10.69
CA GLN A 156 4.10 28.75 -11.69
C GLN A 156 4.24 30.13 -11.06
N GLU A 157 3.54 30.38 -9.96
CA GLU A 157 3.60 31.62 -9.21
C GLU A 157 5.01 31.87 -8.64
N GLY A 158 5.66 30.83 -8.10
CA GLY A 158 7.03 30.90 -7.61
C GLY A 158 8.02 31.24 -8.72
N ASN A 159 7.94 30.56 -9.87
CA ASN A 159 8.81 30.84 -11.02
C ASN A 159 8.53 32.20 -11.68
N ARG A 160 7.30 32.72 -11.59
CA ARG A 160 6.95 34.05 -12.10
C ARG A 160 7.64 35.16 -11.30
N GLU A 161 7.68 35.03 -9.99
CA GLU A 161 8.30 36.02 -9.11
C GLU A 161 9.84 35.89 -9.13
N TYR A 162 10.35 34.66 -9.08
CA TYR A 162 11.77 34.34 -9.10
C TYR A 162 12.09 33.34 -10.21
N PRO A 163 12.33 33.83 -11.44
CA PRO A 163 12.61 32.95 -12.58
C PRO A 163 13.97 32.26 -12.43
N SER A 164 14.03 30.96 -12.69
CA SER A 164 15.29 30.20 -12.75
C SER A 164 15.58 29.64 -14.15
N ASP A 165 16.84 29.72 -14.58
CA ASP A 165 17.30 29.15 -15.86
C ASP A 165 17.25 27.60 -15.86
N SER A 166 17.28 27.00 -14.67
CA SER A 166 17.16 25.56 -14.46
C SER A 166 15.71 25.06 -14.41
N TYR A 167 14.72 25.96 -14.51
CA TYR A 167 13.32 25.60 -14.43
C TYR A 167 12.90 24.73 -15.62
N GLN A 168 12.58 23.47 -15.35
CA GLN A 168 12.13 22.50 -16.35
C GLN A 168 10.76 21.96 -15.98
N PHE A 169 9.80 22.86 -15.76
CA PHE A 169 8.41 22.46 -15.57
C PHE A 169 7.56 22.95 -16.74
N THR A 170 7.27 22.05 -17.67
CA THR A 170 6.30 22.29 -18.73
C THR A 170 4.91 21.99 -18.18
N GLY A 171 4.27 23.00 -17.58
CA GLY A 171 2.89 22.91 -17.08
C GLY A 171 1.83 22.72 -18.18
N ASN A 172 2.18 22.20 -19.35
CA ASN A 172 1.29 22.07 -20.48
C ASN A 172 0.39 20.84 -20.28
N LEU A 173 -0.64 21.02 -19.45
CA LEU A 173 -1.79 20.12 -19.36
C LEU A 173 -2.70 20.35 -20.58
N GLY A 174 -2.23 19.95 -21.76
CA GLY A 174 -3.03 19.80 -22.98
C GLY A 174 -3.70 21.09 -23.50
N GLY A 175 -2.92 21.96 -24.14
CA GLY A 175 -3.42 23.09 -24.92
C GLY A 175 -2.98 23.14 -26.39
N ASP A 176 -2.22 22.16 -26.88
CA ASP A 176 -1.74 22.14 -28.27
C ASP A 176 -2.59 21.19 -29.15
N ASN A 177 -3.80 21.64 -29.48
CA ASN A 177 -4.54 21.20 -30.67
C ASN A 177 -5.50 22.33 -31.08
N ALA A 178 -4.92 23.48 -31.43
CA ALA A 178 -5.63 24.55 -32.11
C ALA A 178 -4.66 25.26 -33.06
N GLY A 179 -4.30 24.59 -34.16
CA GLY A 179 -3.60 25.25 -35.24
C GLY A 179 -2.70 24.33 -36.06
N GLU A 180 -3.27 23.38 -36.77
CA GLU A 180 -2.68 22.93 -38.04
C GLU A 180 -3.80 22.55 -39.01
N ALA A 181 -3.92 23.42 -40.03
CA ALA A 181 -4.52 23.32 -41.37
C ALA A 181 -5.77 22.45 -41.61
#